data_AF-A0A7V5YXQ4-F1
#
_entry.id   AF-A0A7V5YXQ4-F1
#
_cell.length_a   1.000
_cell.length_b   1.000
_cell.length_c   1.000
_cell.angle_alpha   90.00
_cell.angle_beta   90.00
_cell.angle_gamma   90.00
#
_symmetry.space_group_name_H-M   'P 1'
#
loop_
_entity.id
_entity.type
_entity.pdbx_description
1 polymer ?
#
loop_
_entity_poly.entity_id
_entity_poly.type
_entity_poly.pdbx_seq_one_letter_code
_entity_poly.pdbx_strand_id
1 'polypeptide(L)' 'MFEETRKYMKKLGLPERDLYDLPVSSLRFPDGGYFRIEVPTVNSAEAVAALLETADKNGITINRVTETYGMFR' A
#
# COMPACT_ATOMS: atom_id res chain seq x y z
N MET A 1 -5.44 11.09 29.18
CA MET A 1 -4.46 12.17 28.97
C MET A 1 -4.87 13.18 27.89
N PHE A 2 -5.56 12.79 26.81
CA PHE A 2 -5.86 13.70 25.68
C PHE A 2 -7.33 14.16 25.53
N GLU A 3 -8.15 14.06 26.57
CA GLU A 3 -9.60 14.25 26.46
C GLU A 3 -9.99 15.66 25.97
N GLU A 4 -9.31 16.69 26.47
CA GLU A 4 -9.55 18.07 26.04
C GLU A 4 -9.15 18.31 24.59
N THR A 5 -8.05 17.69 24.13
CA THR A 5 -7.64 17.73 22.73
C THR A 5 -8.68 17.06 21.84
N ARG A 6 -9.19 15.88 22.21
CA ARG A 6 -10.23 15.16 21.45
C ARG A 6 -11.50 16.01 21.31
N LYS A 7 -11.99 16.59 22.41
CA LYS A 7 -13.15 17.49 22.39
C LYS A 7 -12.94 18.71 21.47
N TYR A 8 -11.74 19.28 21.48
CA TYR A 8 -11.41 20.40 20.60
C TYR A 8 -11.38 19.99 19.12
N MET A 9 -10.79 18.83 18.80
CA MET A 9 -10.83 18.28 17.43
C MET A 9 -12.26 18.06 16.94
N LYS A 10 -13.14 17.51 17.79
CA LYS A 10 -14.57 17.37 17.49
C LYS A 10 -15.25 18.71 17.15
N LYS A 11 -14.95 19.77 17.90
CA LYS A 11 -15.48 21.13 17.64
C LYS A 11 -15.03 21.67 16.29
N LEU A 12 -13.85 21.28 15.82
CA LEU A 12 -13.33 21.62 14.50
C LEU A 12 -13.86 20.69 13.38
N GLY A 13 -14.70 19.71 13.70
CA GLY A 13 -15.18 18.71 12.74
C GLY A 13 -14.14 17.63 12.39
N LEU A 14 -13.08 17.49 13.19
CA LEU A 14 -12.02 16.50 12.99
C LEU A 14 -12.27 15.23 13.83
N PRO A 15 -11.74 14.07 13.40
CA PRO A 15 -11.81 12.85 14.20
C PRO A 15 -11.18 13.00 15.57
N GLU A 16 -11.86 12.51 16.60
CA GLU A 16 -11.35 12.52 17.97
C GLU A 16 -10.23 11.49 18.17
N ARG A 17 -10.14 10.48 17.31
CA ARG A 17 -9.21 9.36 17.36
C ARG A 17 -9.13 8.68 16.00
N ASP A 18 -8.16 7.79 15.85
CA ASP A 18 -8.11 6.87 14.71
C ASP A 18 -9.34 5.94 14.68
N LEU A 19 -9.70 5.54 13.47
CA LEU A 19 -10.87 4.72 13.16
C LEU A 19 -10.58 3.24 13.45
N TYR A 20 -10.65 2.85 14.73
CA TYR A 20 -10.36 1.48 15.19
C TYR A 20 -11.46 0.45 14.89
N ASP A 21 -12.63 0.89 14.45
CA ASP A 21 -13.70 0.06 13.89
C ASP A 21 -13.30 -0.57 12.55
N LEU A 22 -12.16 -0.15 11.95
CA LEU A 22 -11.52 -0.74 10.77
C LEU A 22 -12.53 -1.18 9.69
N PRO A 23 -13.41 -0.27 9.21
CA PRO A 23 -14.38 -0.64 8.21
C PRO A 23 -13.69 -1.13 6.94
N VAL A 24 -14.18 -2.24 6.40
CA VAL A 24 -13.63 -2.83 5.18
C VAL A 24 -14.13 -2.03 3.99
N SER A 25 -13.20 -1.54 3.16
CA SER A 25 -13.55 -0.92 1.88
C SER A 25 -14.38 -1.90 1.04
N SER A 26 -15.44 -1.41 0.40
CA SER A 26 -16.23 -2.20 -0.57
C SER A 26 -15.63 -2.21 -1.97
N LEU A 27 -14.63 -1.36 -2.24
CA LEU A 27 -14.02 -1.24 -3.56
C LEU A 27 -13.10 -2.42 -3.86
N ARG A 28 -13.20 -2.93 -5.09
CA ARG A 28 -12.37 -4.01 -5.62
C ARG A 28 -11.89 -3.67 -7.01
N PHE A 29 -10.78 -4.29 -7.41
CA PHE A 29 -10.43 -4.41 -8.82
C PHE A 29 -11.41 -5.36 -9.55
N PRO A 30 -11.47 -5.32 -10.90
CA PRO A 30 -12.39 -6.18 -11.67
C PRO A 30 -12.25 -7.69 -11.41
N ASP A 31 -11.09 -8.14 -10.95
CA ASP A 31 -10.80 -9.53 -10.57
C ASP A 31 -11.06 -9.82 -9.07
N GLY A 32 -11.65 -8.88 -8.34
CA GLY A 32 -11.97 -9.03 -6.92
C GLY A 32 -10.82 -8.72 -5.95
N GLY A 33 -9.66 -8.26 -6.43
CA GLY A 33 -8.55 -7.86 -5.57
C GLY A 33 -8.87 -6.61 -4.73
N TYR A 34 -8.36 -6.54 -3.50
CA TYR A 34 -8.45 -5.35 -2.64
C TYR A 34 -7.33 -4.34 -2.91
N PHE A 35 -6.15 -4.84 -3.28
CA PHE A 35 -4.95 -4.06 -3.51
C PHE A 35 -4.11 -4.68 -4.64
N ARG A 36 -3.13 -3.93 -5.11
CA ARG A 36 -2.13 -4.36 -6.09
C ARG A 36 -0.75 -4.15 -5.50
N ILE A 37 0.19 -5.00 -5.89
CA ILE A 37 1.58 -4.89 -5.47
C ILE A 37 2.40 -4.38 -6.65
N GLU A 38 3.09 -3.26 -6.41
CA GLU A 38 4.14 -2.75 -7.29
C GLU A 38 5.49 -2.88 -6.59
N VAL A 39 6.50 -3.33 -7.34
CA VAL A 39 7.89 -3.34 -6.88
C VAL A 39 8.71 -2.42 -7.78
N PRO A 40 9.08 -1.22 -7.29
CA PRO A 40 9.87 -0.26 -8.05
C PRO A 40 11.37 -0.53 -7.96
N THR A 41 12.13 0.16 -8.81
CA THR A 41 13.60 0.15 -8.82
C THR A 41 14.19 -1.24 -9.09
N VAL A 42 13.54 -2.00 -9.97
CA VAL A 42 14.09 -3.27 -10.46
C VAL A 42 14.79 -2.99 -11.80
N ASN A 43 16.11 -2.82 -11.75
CA ASN A 43 16.91 -2.29 -12.86
C ASN A 43 17.72 -3.33 -13.65
N SER A 44 17.48 -4.62 -13.42
CA SER A 44 18.12 -5.68 -14.20
C SER A 44 17.18 -6.86 -14.41
N ALA A 45 17.38 -7.60 -15.50
CA ALA A 45 16.61 -8.81 -15.79
C ALA A 45 16.78 -9.88 -14.69
N GLU A 46 17.98 -10.00 -14.12
CA GLU A 46 18.27 -10.92 -13.03
C GLU A 46 17.47 -10.57 -11.76
N ALA A 47 17.34 -9.28 -11.45
CA ALA A 47 16.54 -8.82 -10.32
C ALA A 47 15.03 -9.08 -10.53
N VAL A 48 14.52 -8.88 -11.76
CA VAL A 48 13.14 -9.25 -12.11
C VAL A 48 12.93 -10.75 -11.95
N ALA A 49 13.87 -11.58 -12.43
CA ALA A 49 13.76 -13.02 -12.34
C ALA A 49 13.71 -13.50 -10.87
N ALA A 50 14.62 -13.01 -10.03
CA ALA A 50 14.65 -13.35 -8.60
C ALA A 50 13.37 -12.90 -7.86
N LEU A 51 12.85 -11.72 -8.22
CA LEU A 51 11.58 -11.22 -7.67
C LEU A 51 10.42 -12.16 -8.03
N LEU A 52 10.29 -12.53 -9.31
CA LEU A 52 9.19 -13.39 -9.78
C LEU A 52 9.27 -14.80 -9.20
N GLU A 53 10.46 -15.39 -9.12
CA GLU A 53 10.67 -16.70 -8.49
C GLU A 53 10.25 -16.68 -7.01
N THR A 54 10.63 -15.64 -6.28
CA THR A 54 10.27 -15.48 -4.86
C THR A 54 8.77 -15.23 -4.69
N ALA A 55 8.17 -14.44 -5.57
CA ALA A 55 6.74 -14.15 -5.55
C ALA A 55 5.92 -15.43 -5.80
N ASP A 56 6.31 -16.23 -6.79
CA ASP A 56 5.68 -17.52 -7.09
C ASP A 56 5.79 -18.50 -5.92
N LYS A 57 7.00 -18.65 -5.36
CA LYS A 57 7.24 -19.49 -4.17
C LYS A 57 6.34 -19.12 -2.99
N ASN A 58 6.02 -17.85 -2.82
CA ASN A 58 5.21 -17.34 -1.72
C ASN A 58 3.72 -17.20 -2.07
N GLY A 59 3.29 -17.53 -3.30
CA GLY A 59 1.92 -17.33 -3.76
C GLY A 59 1.50 -15.86 -3.80
N ILE A 60 2.45 -14.94 -4.00
CA ILE A 60 2.21 -13.50 -4.04
C ILE A 60 2.09 -13.06 -5.51
N THR A 61 1.03 -12.33 -5.85
CA THR A 61 0.88 -11.72 -7.17
C THR A 61 1.54 -10.33 -7.20
N ILE A 62 2.58 -10.17 -8.02
CA ILE A 62 3.14 -8.86 -8.36
C ILE A 62 2.43 -8.34 -9.61
N ASN A 63 1.79 -7.18 -9.52
CA ASN A 63 0.99 -6.63 -10.61
C ASN A 63 1.80 -5.70 -11.52
N ARG A 64 2.87 -5.12 -10.98
CA ARG A 64 3.72 -4.19 -11.72
C ARG A 64 5.14 -4.24 -11.19
N VAL A 65 6.09 -4.23 -12.11
CA VAL A 65 7.50 -3.99 -11.83
C VAL A 65 7.90 -2.74 -12.60
N THR A 66 8.58 -1.82 -11.94
CA THR A 66 9.09 -0.61 -12.59
C THR A 66 10.59 -0.52 -12.50
N GLU A 67 11.20 -0.20 -13.64
CA GLU A 67 12.55 0.28 -13.71
C GLU A 67 12.54 1.76 -13.32
N THR A 68 13.44 2.15 -12.42
CA THR A 68 13.58 3.55 -12.03
C THR A 68 15.04 3.92 -12.04
N TYR A 69 15.41 4.83 -12.94
CA TYR A 69 16.69 5.50 -12.92
C TYR A 69 16.42 6.92 -12.47
N GLY A 70 16.83 7.25 -11.25
CA GLY A 70 16.62 8.58 -10.68
C GLY A 70 17.12 9.70 -11.60
N MET A 71 16.78 10.94 -11.28
CA MET A 71 16.94 12.11 -12.16
C MET A 71 18.39 12.46 -12.59
N PHE A 72 19.42 11.79 -12.04
CA PHE A 72 20.83 12.13 -12.21
C PHE A 72 21.65 11.08 -12.99
N ARG A 73 20.99 10.31 -13.87
CA ARG A 73 21.67 9.36 -14.75
C ARG A 73 21.75 9.86 -16.18
#